data_AF-C1G9Y7-F1
#
_entry.id   AF-C1G9Y7-F1
#
_cell.length_a   1.000
_cell.length_b   1.000
_cell.length_c   1.000
_cell.angle_alpha   90.00
_cell.angle_beta   90.00
_cell.angle_gamma   90.00
#
_symmetry.space_group_name_H-M   'P 1'
#
loop_
_entity.id
_entity.type
_entity.pdbx_description
1 polymer ?
#
loop_
_entity_poly.entity_id
_entity_poly.type
_entity_poly.pdbx_seq_one_letter_code
_entity_poly.pdbx_strand_id
1 'polypeptide(L)'
;MATADILTPTPAHMPPTFNGANVLKPDATGIVDASSPEESIRFDPQKHLQFSPPSKVHSMKELEYSHDVGLSPIGVSDPFPLFSPEAIFQMRKEVLNDQVWAKYHFSSNLSQSQLRGYAPKYAPFVYDAWRSPEVLGIVSTIAGIDLVPSMDWELGHVNISVLPQAKKALPGPEEDGEEKPVVDWHTDSYPFVCVTMLSDCTNMVGGETAVRKGDGSILKVRGPQMGCAIVLQGRYIEHQALRAMGKTERITMVTSFRPRSAIIRDDTVLTTVRAVSDLSELYLQFSEYRLEMLEERIRIQLKEIRNRRRAGRNFNTKAMKKFLVEQEKFLAHMNNEMVEDELVPKGYTDDSHLVSEELKARFRKRFSATS
;
A
#
# COMPACT_ATOMS: atom_id res chain seq x y z
N MET A 1 3.77 11.86 43.96
CA MET A 1 4.74 12.52 43.07
C MET A 1 5.96 11.63 42.97
N ALA A 2 6.09 10.93 41.85
CA ALA A 2 7.29 10.20 41.46
C ALA A 2 7.29 10.23 39.94
N THR A 3 8.11 11.12 39.38
CA THR A 3 8.37 11.22 37.95
C THR A 3 9.22 10.03 37.55
N ALA A 4 8.69 9.16 36.70
CA ALA A 4 9.49 8.13 36.05
C ALA A 4 10.28 8.83 34.93
N ASP A 5 11.60 8.88 35.10
CA ASP A 5 12.53 9.31 34.06
C ASP A 5 12.40 8.35 32.87
N ILE A 6 11.81 8.86 31.79
CA ILE A 6 11.82 8.21 30.48
C ILE A 6 13.23 8.43 29.94
N LEU A 7 14.02 7.36 29.92
CA LEU A 7 15.30 7.30 29.22
C LEU A 7 15.04 7.65 27.74
N THR A 8 15.42 8.85 27.34
CA THR A 8 15.48 9.27 25.94
C THR A 8 16.61 8.49 25.25
N PRO A 9 16.35 7.84 24.10
CA PRO A 9 17.42 7.27 23.31
C PRO A 9 18.28 8.40 22.73
N THR A 10 19.60 8.29 22.92
CA THR A 10 20.60 9.14 22.25
C THR A 10 20.43 9.04 20.73
N PRO A 11 20.44 10.14 19.96
CA PRO A 11 20.32 10.07 18.50
C PRO A 11 21.59 9.42 17.93
N ALA A 12 21.48 8.16 17.50
CA ALA A 12 22.44 7.58 16.58
C ALA A 12 22.26 8.30 15.23
N HIS A 13 23.34 8.89 14.71
CA HIS A 13 23.51 9.47 13.37
C HIS A 13 22.23 9.93 12.65
N MET A 14 22.04 11.25 12.55
CA MET A 14 21.10 11.87 11.61
C MET A 14 21.22 11.19 10.22
N PRO A 15 20.15 10.58 9.68
CA PRO A 15 20.18 9.97 8.36
C PRO A 15 20.49 11.02 7.28
N PRO A 16 21.13 10.63 6.17
CA PRO A 16 21.34 11.53 5.04
C PRO A 16 20.01 12.04 4.51
N THR A 17 19.92 13.35 4.23
CA THR A 17 18.76 13.95 3.57
C THR A 17 18.65 13.44 2.13
N PHE A 18 17.52 12.86 1.77
CA PHE A 18 17.26 12.41 0.40
C PHE A 18 17.02 13.62 -0.51
N ASN A 19 17.95 13.89 -1.43
CA ASN A 19 17.73 14.83 -2.52
C ASN A 19 17.02 14.10 -3.67
N GLY A 20 15.70 14.30 -3.78
CA GLY A 20 14.89 13.70 -4.84
C GLY A 20 15.33 14.12 -6.24
N ALA A 21 15.17 13.21 -7.21
CA ALA A 21 15.39 13.53 -8.61
C ALA A 21 14.24 14.43 -9.14
N ASN A 22 14.55 15.32 -10.09
CA ASN A 22 13.52 16.05 -10.85
C ASN A 22 12.72 15.04 -11.70
N VAL A 23 11.54 14.63 -11.22
CA VAL A 23 10.66 13.72 -11.95
C VAL A 23 9.75 14.51 -12.90
N LEU A 24 9.74 14.10 -14.16
CA LEU A 24 8.85 14.66 -15.18
C LEU A 24 7.40 14.25 -14.89
N LYS A 25 6.49 15.24 -14.89
CA LYS A 25 5.06 14.96 -14.91
C LYS A 25 4.70 14.29 -16.25
N PRO A 26 3.93 13.19 -16.25
CA PRO A 26 3.48 12.58 -17.49
C PRO A 26 2.60 13.54 -18.31
N ASP A 27 2.71 13.48 -19.63
CA ASP A 27 1.90 14.29 -20.54
C ASP A 27 0.42 13.90 -20.40
N ALA A 28 -0.46 14.89 -20.25
CA ALA A 28 -1.92 14.73 -20.27
C ALA A 28 -2.45 14.37 -21.68
N THR A 29 -1.59 14.16 -22.67
CA THR A 29 -1.97 13.94 -24.07
C THR A 29 -2.89 12.72 -24.23
N GLY A 30 -4.09 12.96 -24.77
CA GLY A 30 -5.21 12.00 -24.82
C GLY A 30 -6.38 12.43 -23.94
N ILE A 31 -6.16 13.35 -22.99
CA ILE A 31 -7.20 14.12 -22.32
C ILE A 31 -7.57 15.25 -23.30
N VAL A 32 -8.74 15.15 -23.94
CA VAL A 32 -9.29 16.27 -24.71
C VAL A 32 -9.43 17.45 -23.75
N ASP A 33 -8.93 18.61 -24.19
CA ASP A 33 -8.98 19.88 -23.46
C ASP A 33 -10.46 20.29 -23.30
N ALA A 34 -11.10 19.80 -22.24
CA ALA A 34 -12.45 20.21 -21.89
C ALA A 34 -12.36 21.53 -21.15
N SER A 35 -12.22 22.61 -21.92
CA SER A 35 -12.43 24.00 -21.48
C SER A 35 -13.93 24.28 -21.25
N SER A 36 -14.63 23.38 -20.57
CA SER A 36 -16.03 23.49 -20.18
C SER A 36 -16.18 22.93 -18.77
N PRO A 37 -17.11 23.45 -17.95
CA PRO A 37 -17.43 22.88 -16.65
C PRO A 37 -18.16 21.54 -16.90
N GLU A 38 -17.42 20.51 -17.30
CA GLU A 38 -17.96 19.17 -17.45
C GLU A 38 -18.45 18.71 -16.07
N GLU A 39 -19.69 18.24 -16.06
CA GLU A 39 -20.31 17.57 -14.94
C GLU A 39 -19.34 16.50 -14.42
N SER A 40 -18.98 16.57 -13.13
CA SER A 40 -18.14 15.56 -12.49
C SER A 40 -18.77 14.18 -12.70
N ILE A 41 -18.11 13.32 -13.49
CA ILE A 41 -18.56 11.95 -13.71
C ILE A 41 -18.53 11.22 -12.36
N ARG A 42 -19.67 10.68 -11.93
CA ARG A 42 -19.76 9.88 -10.70
C ARG A 42 -19.47 8.42 -11.00
N PHE A 43 -18.89 7.73 -10.02
CA PHE A 43 -18.68 6.29 -10.12
C PHE A 43 -20.01 5.53 -10.09
N ASP A 44 -20.36 4.94 -11.22
CA ASP A 44 -21.42 3.93 -11.39
C ASP A 44 -20.80 2.52 -11.56
N PRO A 45 -20.98 1.58 -10.62
CA PRO A 45 -20.42 0.24 -10.71
C PRO A 45 -20.91 -0.55 -11.93
N GLN A 46 -22.12 -0.28 -12.45
CA GLN A 46 -22.65 -1.00 -13.62
C GLN A 46 -21.94 -0.62 -14.92
N LYS A 47 -21.36 0.58 -14.98
CA LYS A 47 -20.65 1.10 -16.16
C LYS A 47 -19.14 0.98 -16.04
N HIS A 48 -18.64 1.22 -14.83
CA HIS A 48 -17.21 1.40 -14.60
C HIS A 48 -16.49 0.13 -14.16
N LEU A 49 -17.22 -0.92 -13.76
CA LEU A 49 -16.63 -2.24 -13.50
C LEU A 49 -16.66 -3.11 -14.75
N GLN A 50 -15.54 -3.77 -15.01
CA GLN A 50 -15.39 -4.78 -16.04
C GLN A 50 -14.74 -6.02 -15.43
N PHE A 51 -15.32 -6.50 -14.32
CA PHE A 51 -14.73 -7.56 -13.54
C PHE A 51 -14.78 -8.92 -14.24
N SER A 52 -13.65 -9.60 -14.28
CA SER A 52 -13.58 -11.05 -14.42
C SER A 52 -12.59 -11.61 -13.40
N PRO A 53 -12.84 -12.82 -12.83
CA PRO A 53 -11.98 -13.36 -11.79
C PRO A 53 -10.57 -13.68 -12.31
N PRO A 54 -9.55 -13.63 -11.44
CA PRO A 54 -8.19 -14.00 -11.81
C PRO A 54 -8.12 -15.47 -12.24
N SER A 55 -7.25 -15.79 -13.20
CA SER A 55 -7.00 -17.18 -13.65
C SER A 55 -6.49 -18.07 -12.52
N LYS A 56 -5.71 -17.51 -11.60
CA LYS A 56 -5.19 -18.18 -10.43
C LYS A 56 -5.09 -17.21 -9.25
N VAL A 57 -5.30 -17.74 -8.06
CA VAL A 57 -4.83 -17.15 -6.80
C VAL A 57 -3.75 -18.07 -6.22
N HIS A 58 -2.63 -17.50 -5.80
CA HIS A 58 -1.54 -18.23 -5.18
C HIS A 58 -1.70 -18.12 -3.67
N SER A 59 -1.84 -19.25 -3.01
CA SER A 59 -1.96 -19.33 -1.56
C SER A 59 -0.63 -19.05 -0.86
N MET A 60 -0.69 -18.59 0.40
CA MET A 60 0.50 -18.45 1.26
C MET A 60 1.30 -19.76 1.31
N LYS A 61 0.60 -20.91 1.33
CA LYS A 61 1.20 -22.24 1.32
C LYS A 61 1.96 -22.54 0.02
N GLU A 62 1.39 -22.24 -1.15
CA GLU A 62 2.07 -22.41 -2.45
C GLU A 62 3.27 -21.46 -2.61
N LEU A 63 3.26 -20.35 -1.87
CA LEU A 63 4.37 -19.42 -1.76
C LEU A 63 5.37 -19.81 -0.66
N GLU A 64 5.28 -21.02 -0.10
CA GLU A 64 6.18 -21.55 0.94
C GLU A 64 6.19 -20.74 2.25
N TYR A 65 5.15 -19.94 2.51
CA TYR A 65 4.95 -19.28 3.80
C TYR A 65 4.22 -20.17 4.79
N SER A 66 4.60 -20.08 6.06
CA SER A 66 3.89 -20.77 7.14
C SER A 66 2.51 -20.15 7.38
N HIS A 67 1.58 -20.98 7.89
CA HIS A 67 0.18 -20.63 8.07
C HIS A 67 -0.08 -19.48 9.07
N ASP A 68 0.90 -19.13 9.89
CA ASP A 68 0.84 -18.09 10.92
C ASP A 68 1.35 -16.72 10.45
N VAL A 69 1.96 -16.64 9.26
CA VAL A 69 2.50 -15.38 8.73
C VAL A 69 1.36 -14.43 8.31
N GLY A 70 0.55 -14.83 7.33
CA GLY A 70 -0.51 -13.98 6.75
C GLY A 70 -1.80 -13.92 7.58
N LEU A 71 -2.75 -13.10 7.12
CA LEU A 71 -4.12 -13.02 7.65
C LEU A 71 -5.12 -13.87 6.87
N SER A 72 -4.80 -14.12 5.60
CA SER A 72 -5.61 -14.92 4.70
C SER A 72 -4.80 -16.10 4.14
N PRO A 73 -5.46 -17.21 3.74
CA PRO A 73 -4.81 -18.24 2.94
C PRO A 73 -4.29 -17.74 1.59
N ILE A 74 -4.81 -16.65 1.03
CA ILE A 74 -4.45 -16.15 -0.31
C ILE A 74 -3.33 -15.13 -0.24
N GLY A 75 -2.16 -15.45 -0.80
CA GLY A 75 -1.01 -14.54 -0.82
C GLY A 75 -1.11 -13.48 -1.91
N VAL A 76 -1.32 -13.89 -3.16
CA VAL A 76 -1.38 -12.98 -4.32
C VAL A 76 -2.27 -13.54 -5.43
N SER A 77 -2.98 -12.68 -6.15
CA SER A 77 -3.72 -13.08 -7.36
C SER A 77 -2.87 -12.93 -8.63
N ASP A 78 -3.16 -13.72 -9.66
CA ASP A 78 -2.83 -13.30 -11.02
C ASP A 78 -3.58 -11.99 -11.36
N PRO A 79 -3.15 -11.22 -12.37
CA PRO A 79 -3.89 -10.04 -12.80
C PRO A 79 -5.29 -10.38 -13.28
N PHE A 80 -6.24 -9.50 -12.98
CA PHE A 80 -7.62 -9.66 -13.39
C PHE A 80 -8.24 -8.32 -13.82
N PRO A 81 -9.07 -8.28 -14.87
CA PRO A 81 -9.85 -7.10 -15.24
C PRO A 81 -10.72 -6.63 -14.06
N LEU A 82 -10.68 -5.33 -13.75
CA LEU A 82 -11.49 -4.74 -12.68
C LEU A 82 -12.27 -3.52 -13.18
N PHE A 83 -11.58 -2.56 -13.80
CA PHE A 83 -12.17 -1.30 -14.24
C PHE A 83 -12.25 -1.22 -15.77
N SER A 84 -13.33 -0.62 -16.27
CA SER A 84 -13.50 -0.36 -17.71
C SER A 84 -12.53 0.71 -18.21
N PRO A 85 -12.27 0.79 -19.53
CA PRO A 85 -11.44 1.87 -20.10
C PRO A 85 -11.94 3.28 -19.76
N GLU A 86 -13.26 3.48 -19.70
CA GLU A 86 -13.89 4.75 -19.30
C GLU A 86 -13.52 5.11 -17.85
N ALA A 87 -13.60 4.14 -16.94
CA ALA A 87 -13.21 4.34 -15.55
C ALA A 87 -11.73 4.70 -15.42
N ILE A 88 -10.85 4.01 -16.17
CA ILE A 88 -9.42 4.31 -16.17
C ILE A 88 -9.14 5.71 -16.72
N PHE A 89 -9.84 6.14 -17.77
CA PHE A 89 -9.72 7.50 -18.29
C PHE A 89 -10.08 8.53 -17.22
N GLN A 90 -11.21 8.34 -16.52
CA GLN A 90 -11.63 9.25 -15.46
C GLN A 90 -10.67 9.24 -14.26
N MET A 91 -10.19 8.07 -13.83
CA MET A 91 -9.18 7.98 -12.77
C MET A 91 -7.89 8.73 -13.15
N ARG A 92 -7.41 8.59 -14.39
CA ARG A 92 -6.24 9.32 -14.88
C ARG A 92 -6.47 10.83 -14.89
N LYS A 93 -7.65 11.29 -15.33
CA LYS A 93 -8.02 12.71 -15.35
C LYS A 93 -7.93 13.33 -13.95
N GLU A 94 -8.40 12.63 -12.93
CA GLU A 94 -8.34 13.09 -11.54
C GLU A 94 -6.90 13.06 -10.99
N VAL A 95 -6.19 11.95 -11.18
CA VAL A 95 -4.82 11.74 -10.66
C VAL A 95 -3.81 12.73 -11.25
N LEU A 96 -3.90 12.99 -12.56
CA LEU A 96 -2.95 13.84 -13.28
C LEU A 96 -3.31 15.33 -13.24
N ASN A 97 -4.31 15.71 -12.45
CA ASN A 97 -4.67 17.09 -12.19
C ASN A 97 -3.47 17.87 -11.60
N ASP A 98 -3.25 19.11 -12.06
CA ASP A 98 -2.17 19.99 -11.58
C ASP A 98 -2.23 20.25 -10.07
N GLN A 99 -3.43 20.38 -9.51
CA GLN A 99 -3.63 20.57 -8.06
C GLN A 99 -3.23 19.35 -7.24
N VAL A 100 -3.46 18.14 -7.79
CA VAL A 100 -3.01 16.90 -7.16
C VAL A 100 -1.49 16.87 -7.15
N TRP A 101 -0.87 17.08 -8.32
CA TRP A 101 0.59 17.06 -8.44
C TRP A 101 1.27 18.11 -7.55
N ALA A 102 0.75 19.33 -7.49
CA ALA A 102 1.39 20.42 -6.75
C ALA A 102 1.38 20.23 -5.22
N LYS A 103 0.42 19.47 -4.68
CA LYS A 103 0.19 19.37 -3.22
C LYS A 103 0.43 18.00 -2.63
N TYR A 104 0.31 16.95 -3.44
CA TYR A 104 0.29 15.57 -2.98
C TYR A 104 1.41 14.73 -3.58
N HIS A 105 2.40 15.37 -4.21
CA HIS A 105 3.58 14.69 -4.75
C HIS A 105 4.65 14.48 -3.68
N PHE A 106 5.12 13.25 -3.59
CA PHE A 106 6.16 12.81 -2.65
C PHE A 106 7.21 11.96 -3.38
N SER A 107 8.41 11.90 -2.80
CA SER A 107 9.50 11.05 -3.29
C SER A 107 10.34 10.53 -2.13
N SER A 108 10.97 9.37 -2.32
CA SER A 108 11.89 8.76 -1.37
C SER A 108 12.98 7.94 -2.02
N ASN A 109 13.90 7.42 -1.20
CA ASN A 109 14.86 6.40 -1.60
C ASN A 109 14.21 5.08 -2.06
N LEU A 110 12.96 4.80 -1.69
CA LEU A 110 12.21 3.60 -2.10
C LEU A 110 11.40 3.82 -3.40
N SER A 111 10.79 5.00 -3.57
CA SER A 111 10.00 5.34 -4.77
C SER A 111 10.22 6.79 -5.17
N GLN A 112 10.59 7.02 -6.43
CA GLN A 112 11.01 8.34 -6.91
C GLN A 112 9.85 9.31 -7.12
N SER A 113 8.61 8.84 -7.26
CA SER A 113 7.45 9.72 -7.50
C SER A 113 6.16 9.04 -7.12
N GLN A 114 5.51 9.58 -6.09
CA GLN A 114 4.25 9.10 -5.56
C GLN A 114 3.24 10.23 -5.40
N LEU A 115 1.95 9.92 -5.60
CA LEU A 115 0.83 10.78 -5.23
C LEU A 115 0.02 10.10 -4.13
N ARG A 116 -0.17 10.76 -2.98
CA ARG A 116 -0.86 10.17 -1.80
C ARG A 116 -1.82 11.18 -1.15
N GLY A 117 -2.90 10.73 -0.52
CA GLY A 117 -3.80 11.61 0.25
C GLY A 117 -4.69 12.58 -0.54
N TYR A 118 -4.68 12.51 -1.87
CA TYR A 118 -5.41 13.46 -2.73
C TYR A 118 -6.90 13.14 -2.90
N ALA A 119 -7.27 11.86 -2.78
CA ALA A 119 -8.56 11.36 -3.26
C ALA A 119 -9.79 12.05 -2.66
N PRO A 120 -9.89 12.27 -1.33
CA PRO A 120 -11.08 12.89 -0.72
C PRO A 120 -11.41 14.29 -1.23
N LYS A 121 -10.40 15.03 -1.71
CA LYS A 121 -10.54 16.43 -2.10
C LYS A 121 -10.52 16.65 -3.60
N TYR A 122 -9.74 15.86 -4.33
CA TYR A 122 -9.45 16.13 -5.75
C TYR A 122 -9.81 14.98 -6.69
N ALA A 123 -10.23 13.83 -6.17
CA ALA A 123 -10.57 12.67 -7.00
C ALA A 123 -11.85 11.98 -6.51
N PRO A 124 -13.02 12.63 -6.63
CA PRO A 124 -14.29 12.06 -6.17
C PRO A 124 -14.62 10.73 -6.86
N PHE A 125 -14.30 10.55 -8.14
CA PHE A 125 -14.50 9.27 -8.82
C PHE A 125 -13.63 8.16 -8.21
N VAL A 126 -12.33 8.44 -7.99
CA VAL A 126 -11.42 7.48 -7.32
C VAL A 126 -11.90 7.17 -5.90
N TYR A 127 -12.31 8.19 -5.15
CA TYR A 127 -12.79 8.08 -3.79
C TYR A 127 -14.05 7.20 -3.68
N ASP A 128 -15.01 7.39 -4.59
CA ASP A 128 -16.24 6.59 -4.64
C ASP A 128 -15.98 5.17 -5.16
N ALA A 129 -15.13 5.02 -6.19
CA ALA A 129 -14.78 3.72 -6.76
C ALA A 129 -14.19 2.77 -5.71
N TRP A 130 -13.24 3.24 -4.90
CA TRP A 130 -12.58 2.40 -3.89
C TRP A 130 -13.40 2.20 -2.61
N ARG A 131 -14.56 2.85 -2.48
CA ARG A 131 -15.54 2.62 -1.41
C ARG A 131 -16.80 1.88 -1.85
N SER A 132 -16.97 1.70 -3.15
CA SER A 132 -18.11 0.96 -3.71
C SER A 132 -18.20 -0.43 -3.06
N PRO A 133 -19.37 -0.82 -2.52
CA PRO A 133 -19.59 -2.16 -1.99
C PRO A 133 -19.26 -3.27 -3.00
N GLU A 134 -19.47 -3.01 -4.28
CA GLU A 134 -19.15 -3.93 -5.39
C GLU A 134 -17.64 -4.14 -5.51
N VAL A 135 -16.84 -3.07 -5.50
CA VAL A 135 -15.37 -3.16 -5.52
C VAL A 135 -14.85 -3.86 -4.27
N LEU A 136 -15.34 -3.48 -3.09
CA LEU A 136 -14.95 -4.10 -1.83
C LEU A 136 -15.32 -5.58 -1.79
N GLY A 137 -16.47 -5.97 -2.34
CA GLY A 137 -16.90 -7.36 -2.45
C GLY A 137 -15.96 -8.19 -3.34
N ILE A 138 -15.55 -7.64 -4.49
CA ILE A 138 -14.59 -8.29 -5.40
C ILE A 138 -13.24 -8.48 -4.71
N VAL A 139 -12.66 -7.39 -4.17
CA VAL A 139 -11.34 -7.42 -3.53
C VAL A 139 -11.33 -8.36 -2.33
N SER A 140 -12.38 -8.33 -1.50
CA SER A 140 -12.51 -9.23 -0.34
C SER A 140 -12.63 -10.70 -0.76
N THR A 141 -13.38 -10.98 -1.83
CA THR A 141 -13.53 -12.35 -2.35
C THR A 141 -12.20 -12.90 -2.84
N ILE A 142 -11.43 -12.11 -3.60
CA ILE A 142 -10.11 -12.52 -4.10
C ILE A 142 -9.12 -12.64 -2.94
N ALA A 143 -9.15 -11.72 -1.99
CA ALA A 143 -8.30 -11.76 -0.81
C ALA A 143 -8.63 -12.91 0.13
N GLY A 144 -9.82 -13.54 0.04
CA GLY A 144 -10.26 -14.61 0.93
C GLY A 144 -10.60 -14.13 2.36
N ILE A 145 -10.83 -12.84 2.54
CA ILE A 145 -11.15 -12.21 3.82
C ILE A 145 -11.93 -10.90 3.57
N ASP A 146 -12.83 -10.53 4.47
CA ASP A 146 -13.59 -9.27 4.38
C ASP A 146 -12.70 -8.06 4.67
N LEU A 147 -12.57 -7.18 3.67
CA LEU A 147 -11.68 -6.04 3.65
C LEU A 147 -12.45 -4.71 3.60
N VAL A 148 -11.83 -3.69 4.19
CA VAL A 148 -12.17 -2.27 4.05
C VAL A 148 -10.92 -1.49 3.70
N PRO A 149 -11.05 -0.33 3.01
CA PRO A 149 -9.92 0.57 2.84
C PRO A 149 -9.30 0.88 4.20
N SER A 150 -7.97 0.95 4.25
CA SER A 150 -7.25 1.17 5.52
C SER A 150 -7.56 2.55 6.08
N MET A 151 -7.35 3.58 5.25
CA MET A 151 -7.54 5.00 5.55
C MET A 151 -7.78 5.77 4.25
N ASP A 152 -8.35 6.96 4.36
CA ASP A 152 -8.57 7.87 3.24
C ASP A 152 -7.26 8.29 2.56
N TRP A 153 -6.21 8.46 3.37
CA TRP A 153 -4.85 8.78 2.91
C TRP A 153 -4.31 7.77 1.90
N GLU A 154 -4.77 6.52 2.00
CA GLU A 154 -4.29 5.36 1.26
C GLU A 154 -5.20 4.93 0.11
N LEU A 155 -6.20 5.75 -0.21
CA LEU A 155 -7.08 5.51 -1.33
C LEU A 155 -6.41 5.91 -2.63
N GLY A 156 -6.17 4.91 -3.47
CA GLY A 156 -5.65 5.11 -4.81
C GLY A 156 -4.31 5.84 -4.85
N HIS A 157 -3.40 5.59 -3.91
CA HIS A 157 -2.06 6.17 -4.01
C HIS A 157 -1.42 5.78 -5.35
N VAL A 158 -0.68 6.69 -5.99
CA VAL A 158 -0.19 6.46 -7.35
C VAL A 158 1.32 6.44 -7.37
N ASN A 159 1.89 5.41 -7.98
CA ASN A 159 3.32 5.35 -8.30
C ASN A 159 3.50 5.70 -9.78
N ILE A 160 4.43 6.62 -10.07
CA ILE A 160 4.65 7.16 -11.41
C ILE A 160 6.12 6.96 -11.81
N SER A 161 6.32 6.37 -12.99
CA SER A 161 7.64 6.28 -13.62
C SER A 161 7.54 6.73 -15.07
N VAL A 162 8.28 7.76 -15.45
CA VAL A 162 8.35 8.29 -16.82
C VAL A 162 9.75 8.05 -17.40
N LEU A 163 9.84 7.58 -18.64
CA LEU A 163 11.10 7.46 -19.37
C LEU A 163 11.48 8.82 -20.00
N PRO A 164 12.69 9.35 -19.77
CA PRO A 164 13.16 10.53 -20.48
C PRO A 164 13.18 10.29 -22.00
N GLN A 165 12.74 11.29 -22.77
CA GLN A 165 12.66 11.16 -24.24
C GLN A 165 14.01 10.82 -24.91
N ALA A 166 15.14 11.16 -24.28
CA ALA A 166 16.49 10.87 -24.81
C ALA A 166 16.86 9.36 -24.81
N LYS A 167 16.21 8.51 -24.01
CA LYS A 167 16.40 7.05 -24.02
C LYS A 167 15.48 6.33 -25.04
N LYS A 168 14.73 7.07 -25.87
CA LYS A 168 13.78 6.52 -26.85
C LYS A 168 14.45 5.80 -28.05
N ALA A 169 15.77 5.86 -28.21
CA ALA A 169 16.42 5.59 -29.51
C ALA A 169 17.60 4.58 -29.52
N LEU A 170 17.90 3.84 -28.45
CA LEU A 170 19.02 2.88 -28.50
C LEU A 170 18.58 1.47 -28.07
N PRO A 171 18.42 0.52 -29.01
CA PRO A 171 18.47 -0.91 -28.70
C PRO A 171 19.96 -1.30 -28.62
N GLY A 172 20.54 -1.13 -27.45
CA GLY A 172 21.87 -1.65 -27.12
C GLY A 172 21.81 -2.40 -25.78
N PRO A 173 22.64 -3.43 -25.56
CA PRO A 173 22.75 -4.04 -24.25
C PRO A 173 23.32 -2.98 -23.30
N GLU A 174 22.51 -2.42 -22.41
CA GLU A 174 23.05 -1.58 -21.33
C GLU A 174 23.95 -2.50 -20.48
N GLU A 175 25.21 -2.07 -20.36
CA GLU A 175 26.30 -2.71 -19.63
C GLU A 175 25.89 -3.08 -18.19
N ASP A 176 26.13 -4.33 -17.79
CA ASP A 176 26.37 -4.87 -16.43
C ASP A 176 25.99 -4.00 -15.21
N GLY A 177 24.76 -3.47 -15.20
CA GLY A 177 24.19 -2.69 -14.10
C GLY A 177 22.77 -3.16 -13.87
N GLU A 178 22.49 -3.72 -12.68
CA GLU A 178 21.16 -4.18 -12.30
C GLU A 178 20.09 -3.14 -12.67
N GLU A 179 19.15 -3.51 -13.55
CA GLU A 179 18.04 -2.64 -13.93
C GLU A 179 17.28 -2.18 -12.69
N LYS A 180 17.31 -0.87 -12.41
CA LYS A 180 16.68 -0.33 -11.21
C LYS A 180 15.15 -0.53 -11.27
N PRO A 181 14.54 -1.16 -10.24
CA PRO A 181 13.10 -1.37 -10.15
C PRO A 181 12.36 -0.03 -10.03
N VAL A 182 11.04 -0.04 -10.29
CA VAL A 182 10.18 1.13 -10.06
C VAL A 182 9.96 1.37 -8.57
N VAL A 183 9.76 0.28 -7.83
CA VAL A 183 9.77 0.24 -6.37
C VAL A 183 10.62 -0.95 -5.98
N ASP A 184 11.65 -0.71 -5.16
CA ASP A 184 12.60 -1.75 -4.75
C ASP A 184 11.94 -2.81 -3.85
N TRP A 185 12.67 -3.87 -3.48
CA TRP A 185 12.12 -4.91 -2.60
C TRP A 185 11.56 -4.30 -1.31
N HIS A 186 10.35 -4.68 -0.95
CA HIS A 186 9.70 -4.22 0.27
C HIS A 186 8.56 -5.14 0.72
N THR A 187 8.17 -4.98 1.97
CA THR A 187 6.82 -5.27 2.43
C THR A 187 6.04 -3.97 2.57
N ASP A 188 4.75 -4.02 2.29
CA ASP A 188 3.88 -2.85 2.42
C ASP A 188 3.70 -2.44 3.89
N SER A 189 3.23 -1.21 4.08
CA SER A 189 2.77 -0.73 5.37
C SER A 189 1.49 -1.45 5.82
N TYR A 190 0.62 -1.84 4.88
CA TYR A 190 -0.73 -2.33 5.17
C TYR A 190 -0.92 -3.82 4.85
N PRO A 191 -1.80 -4.53 5.57
CA PRO A 191 -1.98 -5.98 5.40
C PRO A 191 -2.27 -6.42 3.96
N PHE A 192 -3.11 -5.68 3.24
CA PHE A 192 -3.52 -5.98 1.88
C PHE A 192 -3.42 -4.75 0.99
N VAL A 193 -3.15 -4.97 -0.29
CA VAL A 193 -3.21 -3.94 -1.33
C VAL A 193 -3.93 -4.46 -2.57
N CYS A 194 -4.59 -3.55 -3.28
CA CYS A 194 -5.06 -3.78 -4.65
C CYS A 194 -4.33 -2.81 -5.58
N VAL A 195 -3.55 -3.35 -6.52
CA VAL A 195 -2.73 -2.59 -7.47
C VAL A 195 -3.40 -2.59 -8.84
N THR A 196 -3.89 -1.44 -9.29
CA THR A 196 -4.54 -1.24 -10.60
C THR A 196 -3.59 -0.53 -11.57
N MET A 197 -3.47 -1.05 -12.79
CA MET A 197 -2.70 -0.41 -13.85
C MET A 197 -3.51 0.69 -14.55
N LEU A 198 -2.99 1.93 -14.55
CA LEU A 198 -3.61 3.06 -15.25
C LEU A 198 -2.98 3.35 -16.61
N SER A 199 -1.72 2.97 -16.83
CA SER A 199 -1.09 3.13 -18.14
C SER A 199 -1.54 2.02 -19.09
N ASP A 200 -1.74 2.35 -20.35
CA ASP A 200 -1.85 1.35 -21.41
C ASP A 200 -0.53 0.57 -21.50
N CYS A 201 -0.56 -0.76 -21.31
CA CYS A 201 0.62 -1.62 -21.34
C CYS A 201 0.73 -2.50 -22.60
N THR A 202 -0.06 -2.24 -23.66
CA THR A 202 -0.16 -3.14 -24.84
C THR A 202 1.18 -3.49 -25.48
N ASN A 203 2.14 -2.57 -25.49
CA ASN A 203 3.48 -2.77 -26.08
C ASN A 203 4.60 -2.85 -25.03
N MET A 204 4.26 -3.04 -23.75
CA MET A 204 5.24 -3.12 -22.69
C MET A 204 5.79 -4.55 -22.55
N VAL A 205 7.12 -4.65 -22.46
CA VAL A 205 7.83 -5.87 -22.08
C VAL A 205 8.35 -5.70 -20.67
N GLY A 206 8.12 -6.69 -19.80
CA GLY A 206 8.44 -6.60 -18.38
C GLY A 206 7.32 -5.96 -17.56
N GLY A 207 7.67 -5.33 -16.43
CA GLY A 207 6.71 -4.68 -15.54
C GLY A 207 6.00 -5.63 -14.56
N GLU A 208 6.46 -6.88 -14.46
CA GLU A 208 5.96 -7.87 -13.53
C GLU A 208 6.12 -7.43 -12.08
N THR A 209 5.23 -7.92 -11.23
CA THR A 209 5.45 -7.88 -9.79
C THR A 209 6.23 -9.14 -9.43
N ALA A 210 7.48 -8.97 -9.00
CA ALA A 210 8.27 -10.05 -8.45
C ALA A 210 7.86 -10.26 -6.99
N VAL A 211 7.52 -11.50 -6.65
CA VAL A 211 7.12 -11.95 -5.32
C VAL A 211 8.16 -12.94 -4.82
N ARG A 212 8.72 -12.67 -3.63
CA ARG A 212 9.64 -13.60 -2.98
C ARG A 212 8.85 -14.60 -2.14
N LYS A 213 9.08 -15.88 -2.39
CA LYS A 213 8.50 -16.99 -1.63
C LYS A 213 9.25 -17.19 -0.30
N GLY A 214 8.65 -17.93 0.62
CA GLY A 214 9.23 -18.26 1.93
C GLY A 214 10.55 -19.05 1.86
N ASP A 215 10.78 -19.79 0.76
CA ASP A 215 12.04 -20.49 0.48
C ASP A 215 13.11 -19.58 -0.17
N GLY A 216 12.78 -18.32 -0.45
CA GLY A 216 13.64 -17.36 -1.13
C GLY A 216 13.65 -17.46 -2.66
N SER A 217 12.87 -18.35 -3.27
CA SER A 217 12.68 -18.32 -4.72
C SER A 217 11.76 -17.16 -5.15
N ILE A 218 11.83 -16.75 -6.42
CA ILE A 218 11.06 -15.62 -6.94
C ILE A 218 9.97 -16.13 -7.88
N LEU A 219 8.73 -15.74 -7.61
CA LEU A 219 7.60 -15.87 -8.53
C LEU A 219 7.39 -14.52 -9.23
N LYS A 220 7.41 -14.49 -10.56
CA LYS A 220 7.03 -13.30 -11.33
C LYS A 220 5.57 -13.41 -11.73
N VAL A 221 4.74 -12.52 -11.19
CA VAL A 221 3.34 -12.39 -11.59
C VAL A 221 3.29 -11.40 -12.75
N ARG A 222 2.69 -11.83 -13.87
CA ARG A 222 2.58 -11.02 -15.09
C ARG A 222 2.09 -9.60 -14.74
N GLY A 223 2.69 -8.58 -15.34
CA GLY A 223 2.25 -7.20 -15.15
C GLY A 223 0.77 -7.01 -15.57
N PRO A 224 -0.04 -6.27 -14.80
CA PRO A 224 -1.43 -6.00 -15.17
C PRO A 224 -1.49 -5.13 -16.43
N GLN A 225 -2.44 -5.44 -17.32
CA GLN A 225 -2.82 -4.53 -18.41
C GLN A 225 -3.66 -3.37 -17.86
N MET A 226 -3.83 -2.30 -18.62
CA MET A 226 -4.69 -1.18 -18.24
C MET A 226 -6.07 -1.65 -17.78
N GLY A 227 -6.55 -1.16 -16.64
CA GLY A 227 -7.83 -1.59 -16.05
C GLY A 227 -7.79 -2.91 -15.29
N CYS A 228 -6.69 -3.68 -15.39
CA CYS A 228 -6.48 -4.86 -14.58
C CYS A 228 -5.88 -4.51 -13.22
N ALA A 229 -6.19 -5.35 -12.24
CA ALA A 229 -5.72 -5.25 -10.88
C ALA A 229 -5.05 -6.55 -10.40
N ILE A 230 -4.28 -6.44 -9.32
CA ILE A 230 -3.72 -7.54 -8.54
C ILE A 230 -4.07 -7.30 -7.07
N VAL A 231 -4.48 -8.34 -6.35
CA VAL A 231 -4.63 -8.30 -4.88
C VAL A 231 -3.47 -9.06 -4.23
N LEU A 232 -2.83 -8.46 -3.23
CA LEU A 232 -1.64 -8.98 -2.57
C LEU A 232 -1.70 -8.77 -1.05
N GLN A 233 -1.25 -9.76 -0.28
CA GLN A 233 -0.93 -9.65 1.15
C GLN A 233 0.41 -8.93 1.37
N GLY A 234 0.46 -7.65 0.97
CA GLY A 234 1.69 -6.89 0.80
C GLY A 234 2.54 -6.73 2.07
N ARG A 235 1.92 -6.67 3.25
CA ARG A 235 2.65 -6.60 4.53
C ARG A 235 3.52 -7.83 4.80
N TYR A 236 3.13 -8.97 4.26
CA TYR A 236 3.65 -10.28 4.64
C TYR A 236 4.59 -10.87 3.61
N ILE A 237 4.56 -10.35 2.39
CA ILE A 237 5.25 -10.92 1.23
C ILE A 237 6.20 -9.86 0.70
N GLU A 238 7.50 -10.15 0.75
CA GLU A 238 8.50 -9.29 0.10
C GLU A 238 8.26 -9.30 -1.41
N HIS A 239 8.12 -8.11 -1.99
CA HIS A 239 7.83 -7.95 -3.40
C HIS A 239 8.51 -6.71 -3.98
N GLN A 240 8.61 -6.68 -5.31
CA GLN A 240 9.26 -5.62 -6.06
C GLN A 240 8.52 -5.36 -7.37
N ALA A 241 8.38 -4.09 -7.74
CA ALA A 241 7.80 -3.71 -9.03
C ALA A 241 8.91 -3.60 -10.07
N LEU A 242 8.98 -4.56 -10.99
CA LEU A 242 9.98 -4.53 -12.05
C LEU A 242 9.68 -3.40 -13.03
N ARG A 243 10.75 -2.91 -13.65
CA ARG A 243 10.66 -1.92 -14.71
C ARG A 243 10.07 -2.57 -15.96
N ALA A 244 9.40 -1.75 -16.77
CA ALA A 244 8.89 -2.15 -18.07
C ALA A 244 9.56 -1.31 -19.16
N MET A 245 9.82 -1.97 -20.30
CA MET A 245 10.43 -1.40 -21.50
C MET A 245 9.34 -1.17 -22.55
N GLY A 246 9.51 -0.16 -23.42
CA GLY A 246 8.66 0.04 -24.60
C GLY A 246 7.57 1.11 -24.53
N LYS A 247 7.44 1.87 -23.43
CA LYS A 247 6.53 3.03 -23.33
C LYS A 247 7.09 4.22 -22.55
N THR A 248 6.48 5.38 -22.71
CA THR A 248 6.86 6.66 -22.07
C THR A 248 6.56 6.71 -20.57
N GLU A 249 5.56 5.97 -20.08
CA GLU A 249 5.13 6.01 -18.68
C GLU A 249 4.66 4.63 -18.14
N ARG A 250 4.76 4.47 -16.83
CA ARG A 250 4.10 3.43 -16.04
C ARG A 250 3.45 4.08 -14.82
N ILE A 251 2.12 4.10 -14.80
CA ILE A 251 1.30 4.66 -13.73
C ILE A 251 0.47 3.53 -13.12
N THR A 252 0.70 3.27 -11.83
CA THR A 252 -0.08 2.28 -11.06
C THR A 252 -0.75 2.97 -9.89
N MET A 253 -2.05 2.74 -9.75
CA MET A 253 -2.84 3.14 -8.59
C MET A 253 -2.90 1.98 -7.61
N VAL A 254 -2.76 2.25 -6.32
CA VAL A 254 -2.72 1.25 -5.27
C VAL A 254 -3.62 1.71 -4.14
N THR A 255 -4.55 0.85 -3.75
CA THR A 255 -5.39 1.09 -2.57
C THR A 255 -5.03 0.09 -1.50
N SER A 256 -4.81 0.58 -0.29
CA SER A 256 -4.43 -0.23 0.87
C SER A 256 -5.67 -0.64 1.68
N PHE A 257 -5.69 -1.87 2.16
CA PHE A 257 -6.82 -2.47 2.87
C PHE A 257 -6.40 -3.12 4.18
N ARG A 258 -7.37 -3.19 5.10
CA ARG A 258 -7.29 -3.94 6.35
C ARG A 258 -8.50 -4.85 6.50
N PRO A 259 -8.43 -5.90 7.34
CA PRO A 259 -9.63 -6.65 7.72
C PRO A 259 -10.70 -5.73 8.30
N ARG A 260 -11.97 -5.95 7.91
CA ARG A 260 -13.11 -5.22 8.49
C ARG A 260 -13.27 -5.50 9.97
N SER A 261 -13.11 -6.77 10.36
CA SER A 261 -13.31 -7.22 11.73
C SER A 261 -12.24 -6.67 12.65
N ALA A 262 -12.65 -5.94 13.68
CA ALA A 262 -11.73 -5.44 14.72
C ALA A 262 -11.05 -6.58 15.49
N ILE A 263 -11.60 -7.80 15.52
CA ILE A 263 -11.02 -8.93 16.26
C ILE A 263 -9.81 -9.52 15.53
N ILE A 264 -9.76 -9.40 14.20
CA ILE A 264 -8.62 -9.87 13.42
C ILE A 264 -7.43 -8.95 13.70
N ARG A 265 -6.21 -9.52 13.72
CA ARG A 265 -5.01 -8.72 13.92
C ARG A 265 -4.86 -7.72 12.78
N ASP A 266 -4.31 -6.56 13.13
CA ASP A 266 -3.97 -5.52 12.18
C ASP A 266 -2.49 -5.20 12.42
N ASP A 267 -1.68 -5.75 11.51
CA ASP A 267 -0.22 -5.65 11.53
C ASP A 267 0.25 -4.45 10.67
N THR A 268 -0.60 -3.44 10.48
CA THR A 268 -0.24 -2.18 9.81
C THR A 268 0.95 -1.54 10.52
N VAL A 269 1.99 -1.23 9.78
CA VAL A 269 3.11 -0.38 10.19
C VAL A 269 3.12 0.89 9.35
N LEU A 270 3.82 1.93 9.77
CA LEU A 270 3.92 3.19 9.04
C LEU A 270 5.31 3.42 8.43
N THR A 271 6.22 2.45 8.55
CA THR A 271 7.63 2.63 8.24
C THR A 271 7.90 2.98 6.77
N THR A 272 7.11 2.46 5.81
CA THR A 272 7.29 2.79 4.38
C THR A 272 6.56 4.05 3.92
N VAL A 273 5.59 4.55 4.68
CA VAL A 273 4.73 5.67 4.27
C VAL A 273 4.99 6.96 5.04
N ARG A 274 5.56 6.87 6.24
CA ARG A 274 5.79 8.01 7.13
C ARG A 274 6.66 9.09 6.49
N ALA A 275 7.74 8.69 5.82
CA ALA A 275 8.66 9.63 5.18
C ALA A 275 8.10 10.30 3.91
N VAL A 276 6.96 9.83 3.39
CA VAL A 276 6.32 10.25 2.13
C VAL A 276 4.86 10.63 2.31
N SER A 277 4.51 11.15 3.49
CA SER A 277 3.14 11.56 3.81
C SER A 277 3.11 12.92 4.52
N ASP A 278 1.94 13.55 4.52
CA ASP A 278 1.63 14.54 5.55
C ASP A 278 1.42 13.79 6.86
N LEU A 279 2.29 14.04 7.85
CA LEU A 279 2.28 13.32 9.12
C LEU A 279 1.04 13.61 9.95
N SER A 280 0.53 14.85 9.90
CA SER A 280 -0.68 15.22 10.63
C SER A 280 -1.87 14.42 10.12
N GLU A 281 -2.05 14.34 8.81
CA GLU A 281 -3.14 13.55 8.21
C GLU A 281 -2.95 12.05 8.41
N LEU A 282 -1.73 11.54 8.20
CA LEU A 282 -1.42 10.12 8.39
C LEU A 282 -1.69 9.66 9.82
N TYR A 283 -1.18 10.39 10.81
CA TYR A 283 -1.33 10.04 12.22
C TYR A 283 -2.72 10.29 12.76
N LEU A 284 -3.43 11.32 12.28
CA LEU A 284 -4.84 11.53 12.59
C LEU A 284 -5.67 10.31 12.19
N GLN A 285 -5.62 9.94 10.91
CA GLN A 285 -6.44 8.84 10.38
C GLN A 285 -6.01 7.49 10.97
N PHE A 286 -4.71 7.27 11.17
CA PHE A 286 -4.20 6.05 11.79
C PHE A 286 -4.71 5.92 13.23
N SER A 287 -4.64 7.00 14.00
CA SER A 287 -5.13 7.01 15.38
C SER A 287 -6.63 6.78 15.44
N GLU A 288 -7.39 7.44 14.57
CA GLU A 288 -8.85 7.34 14.52
C GLU A 288 -9.30 5.89 14.33
N TYR A 289 -8.89 5.22 13.26
CA TYR A 289 -9.37 3.86 13.01
C TYR A 289 -8.85 2.85 14.06
N ARG A 290 -7.64 3.05 14.58
CA ARG A 290 -7.06 2.16 15.62
C ARG A 290 -7.83 2.29 16.93
N LEU A 291 -8.25 3.50 17.30
CA LEU A 291 -9.08 3.74 18.48
C LEU A 291 -10.50 3.21 18.29
N GLU A 292 -11.09 3.34 17.10
CA GLU A 292 -12.39 2.71 16.77
C GLU A 292 -12.34 1.18 16.89
N MET A 293 -11.24 0.57 16.42
CA MET A 293 -11.03 -0.87 16.60
C MET A 293 -10.98 -1.24 18.09
N LEU A 294 -10.29 -0.46 18.91
CA LEU A 294 -10.21 -0.69 20.35
C LEU A 294 -11.59 -0.54 21.02
N GLU A 295 -12.37 0.47 20.64
CA GLU A 295 -13.76 0.62 21.10
C GLU A 295 -14.58 -0.64 20.80
N GLU A 296 -14.53 -1.14 19.57
CA GLU A 296 -15.32 -2.32 19.17
C GLU A 296 -14.86 -3.57 19.91
N ARG A 297 -13.54 -3.76 20.08
CA ARG A 297 -12.99 -4.87 20.89
C ARG A 297 -13.48 -4.83 22.34
N ILE A 298 -13.45 -3.65 22.97
CA ILE A 298 -13.96 -3.47 24.34
C ILE A 298 -15.46 -3.74 24.38
N ARG A 299 -16.23 -3.23 23.41
CA ARG A 299 -17.68 -3.43 23.29
C ARG A 299 -18.03 -4.92 23.20
N ILE A 300 -17.31 -5.68 22.38
CA ILE A 300 -17.45 -7.14 22.25
C ILE A 300 -17.14 -7.84 23.57
N GLN A 301 -16.01 -7.50 24.21
CA GLN A 301 -15.61 -8.12 25.47
C GLN A 301 -16.60 -7.84 26.60
N LEU A 302 -17.13 -6.62 26.69
CA LEU A 302 -18.18 -6.25 27.65
C LEU A 302 -19.47 -7.03 27.40
N LYS A 303 -19.85 -7.22 26.13
CA LYS A 303 -21.01 -8.04 25.74
C LYS A 303 -20.83 -9.48 26.20
N GLU A 304 -19.64 -10.08 26.01
CA GLU A 304 -19.34 -11.43 26.50
C GLU A 304 -19.46 -11.52 28.03
N ILE A 305 -18.85 -10.60 28.79
CA ILE A 305 -18.96 -10.58 30.27
C ILE A 305 -20.43 -10.54 30.72
N ARG A 306 -21.22 -9.65 30.12
CA ARG A 306 -22.64 -9.48 30.45
C ARG A 306 -23.44 -10.73 30.11
N ASN A 307 -23.20 -11.34 28.96
CA ASN A 307 -23.88 -12.56 28.53
C ASN A 307 -23.56 -13.74 29.46
N ARG A 308 -22.30 -13.92 29.85
CA ARG A 308 -21.91 -14.95 30.82
C ARG A 308 -22.61 -14.77 32.16
N ARG A 309 -22.65 -13.53 32.67
CA ARG A 309 -23.34 -13.20 33.93
C ARG A 309 -24.83 -13.54 33.85
N ARG A 310 -25.52 -13.15 32.76
CA ARG A 310 -26.94 -13.48 32.54
C ARG A 310 -27.17 -14.98 32.46
N ALA A 311 -26.23 -15.73 31.90
CA ALA A 311 -26.28 -17.19 31.81
C ALA A 311 -25.86 -17.91 33.12
N GLY A 312 -25.64 -17.19 34.22
CA GLY A 312 -25.21 -17.78 35.51
C GLY A 312 -23.81 -18.42 35.47
N ARG A 313 -22.99 -18.09 34.47
CA ARG A 313 -21.64 -18.66 34.31
C ARG A 313 -20.61 -17.85 35.10
N ASN A 314 -19.67 -18.55 35.72
CA ASN A 314 -18.54 -17.92 36.41
C ASN A 314 -17.70 -17.04 35.46
N PHE A 315 -17.05 -16.03 36.05
CA PHE A 315 -16.13 -15.14 35.35
C PHE A 315 -14.91 -15.93 34.86
N ASN A 316 -14.52 -15.73 33.59
CA ASN A 316 -13.39 -16.42 33.00
C ASN A 316 -12.13 -15.53 33.06
N THR A 317 -11.42 -15.59 34.19
CA THR A 317 -10.19 -14.81 34.41
C THR A 317 -9.11 -15.10 33.37
N LYS A 318 -8.98 -16.36 32.91
CA LYS A 318 -7.98 -16.73 31.90
C LYS A 318 -8.26 -16.04 30.56
N ALA A 319 -9.50 -16.08 30.10
CA ALA A 319 -9.90 -15.39 28.87
C ALA A 319 -9.75 -13.87 28.98
N MET A 320 -10.12 -13.28 30.13
CA MET A 320 -9.94 -11.84 30.35
C MET A 320 -8.46 -11.44 30.29
N LYS A 321 -7.58 -12.19 30.97
CA LYS A 321 -6.14 -11.91 30.90
C LYS A 321 -5.59 -12.01 29.48
N LYS A 322 -6.03 -12.99 28.69
CA LYS A 322 -5.66 -13.10 27.28
C LYS A 322 -6.08 -11.87 26.48
N PHE A 323 -7.34 -11.44 26.64
CA PHE A 323 -7.87 -10.23 25.99
C PHE A 323 -7.05 -8.98 26.37
N LEU A 324 -6.73 -8.80 27.65
CA LEU A 324 -5.96 -7.65 28.14
C LEU A 324 -4.55 -7.62 27.54
N VAL A 325 -3.85 -8.76 27.53
CA VAL A 325 -2.51 -8.87 26.91
C VAL A 325 -2.55 -8.56 25.42
N GLU A 326 -3.61 -8.97 24.71
CA GLU A 326 -3.80 -8.62 23.30
C GLU A 326 -4.00 -7.10 23.10
N GLN A 327 -4.71 -6.42 24.00
CA GLN A 327 -4.90 -4.96 23.92
C GLN A 327 -3.64 -4.19 24.30
N GLU A 328 -2.88 -4.66 25.30
CA GLU A 328 -1.56 -4.11 25.65
C GLU A 328 -0.62 -4.14 24.45
N LYS A 329 -0.55 -5.28 23.75
CA LYS A 329 0.26 -5.41 22.52
C LYS A 329 -0.24 -4.49 21.40
N PHE A 330 -1.55 -4.36 21.22
CA PHE A 330 -2.13 -3.50 20.20
C PHE A 330 -1.80 -2.01 20.43
N LEU A 331 -1.89 -1.55 21.68
CA LEU A 331 -1.52 -0.19 22.08
C LEU A 331 -0.02 0.05 22.00
N ALA A 332 0.80 -0.89 22.47
CA ALA A 332 2.25 -0.80 22.35
C ALA A 332 2.70 -0.71 20.88
N HIS A 333 2.10 -1.52 20.00
CA HIS A 333 2.33 -1.45 18.56
C HIS A 333 1.97 -0.08 17.99
N MET A 334 0.76 0.42 18.28
CA MET A 334 0.32 1.73 17.83
C MET A 334 1.28 2.85 18.28
N ASN A 335 1.71 2.80 19.55
CA ASN A 335 2.65 3.77 20.12
C ASN A 335 4.03 3.72 19.44
N ASN A 336 4.49 2.56 19.00
CA ASN A 336 5.77 2.44 18.30
C ASN A 336 5.71 2.97 16.85
N GLU A 337 4.54 2.90 16.20
CA GLU A 337 4.38 3.36 14.83
C GLU A 337 4.25 4.89 14.70
N MET A 338 3.80 5.55 15.78
CA MET A 338 3.72 7.00 15.88
C MET A 338 4.99 7.55 16.51
N VAL A 339 5.78 8.28 15.72
CA VAL A 339 7.00 8.94 16.20
C VAL A 339 6.81 10.45 16.11
N GLU A 340 7.55 11.19 16.91
CA GLU A 340 7.50 12.66 16.87
C GLU A 340 7.90 13.16 15.47
N ASP A 341 7.13 14.11 14.93
CA ASP A 341 7.28 14.59 13.55
C ASP A 341 8.70 15.03 13.20
N GLU A 342 9.41 15.63 14.17
CA GLU A 342 10.79 16.11 14.02
C GLU A 342 11.82 14.98 13.90
N LEU A 343 11.48 13.76 14.32
CA LEU A 343 12.33 12.58 14.22
C LEU A 343 12.17 11.84 12.89
N VAL A 344 11.23 12.25 12.03
CA VAL A 344 10.97 11.59 10.75
C VAL A 344 11.91 12.10 9.67
N PRO A 345 12.80 11.25 9.11
CA PRO A 345 13.66 11.65 8.01
C PRO A 345 12.85 11.68 6.71
N LYS A 346 12.40 12.86 6.29
CA LYS A 346 11.61 13.04 5.05
C LYS A 346 12.32 12.42 3.83
N GLY A 347 11.55 11.67 3.04
CA GLY A 347 12.04 10.98 1.85
C GLY A 347 13.00 9.81 2.10
N TYR A 348 13.19 9.39 3.35
CA TYR A 348 14.08 8.28 3.68
C TYR A 348 13.36 7.17 4.45
N THR A 349 13.44 5.96 3.92
CA THR A 349 12.99 4.72 4.56
C THR A 349 14.21 3.85 4.85
N ASP A 350 14.37 3.40 6.11
CA ASP A 350 15.42 2.46 6.52
C ASP A 350 15.12 1.01 6.05
N ASP A 351 15.83 -0.02 6.52
CA ASP A 351 15.59 -1.41 6.10
C ASP A 351 14.49 -2.15 6.89
N SER A 352 13.72 -1.46 7.73
CA SER A 352 12.68 -2.07 8.58
C SER A 352 11.48 -2.61 7.79
N HIS A 353 11.37 -2.23 6.52
CA HIS A 353 10.39 -2.74 5.55
C HIS A 353 10.80 -4.07 4.89
N LEU A 354 12.01 -4.57 5.17
CA LEU A 354 12.50 -5.86 4.69
C LEU A 354 12.40 -6.91 5.78
N VAL A 355 12.06 -8.14 5.39
CA VAL A 355 11.96 -9.30 6.29
C VAL A 355 13.23 -10.14 6.20
N SER A 356 13.75 -10.39 5.00
CA SER A 356 14.88 -11.28 4.80
C SER A 356 16.23 -10.60 5.08
N GLU A 357 17.08 -11.27 5.85
CA GLU A 357 18.42 -10.76 6.19
C GLU A 357 19.31 -10.59 4.95
N GLU A 358 19.10 -11.39 3.91
CA GLU A 358 19.77 -11.22 2.61
C GLU A 358 19.47 -9.84 2.01
N LEU A 359 18.19 -9.44 1.95
CA LEU A 359 17.79 -8.16 1.39
C LEU A 359 18.23 -6.99 2.29
N LYS A 360 18.13 -7.13 3.62
CA LYS A 360 18.66 -6.12 4.55
C LYS A 360 20.17 -5.93 4.38
N ALA A 361 20.93 -7.02 4.26
CA ALA A 361 22.37 -6.94 4.01
C ALA A 361 22.69 -6.24 2.68
N ARG A 362 21.94 -6.53 1.62
CA ARG A 362 22.06 -5.83 0.33
C ARG A 362 21.74 -4.34 0.45
N PHE A 363 20.66 -4.00 1.14
CA PHE A 363 20.26 -2.62 1.41
C PHE A 363 21.40 -1.88 2.13
N ARG A 364 21.84 -2.37 3.30
CA ARG A 364 22.92 -1.75 4.10
C ARG A 364 24.21 -1.58 3.31
N LYS A 365 24.60 -2.58 2.50
CA LYS A 365 25.78 -2.51 1.64
C LYS A 365 25.68 -1.36 0.63
N ARG A 366 24.53 -1.22 -0.03
CA ARG A 366 24.28 -0.15 -1.02
C ARG A 366 24.40 1.24 -0.39
N PHE A 367 23.87 1.43 0.81
CA PHE A 367 23.94 2.72 1.52
C PHE A 367 25.33 3.02 2.10
N SER A 368 26.05 1.99 2.56
CA SER A 368 27.45 2.15 3.02
C SER A 368 28.43 2.49 1.91
N ALA A 369 28.10 2.16 0.65
CA ALA A 369 28.93 2.48 -0.52
C ALA A 369 28.67 3.89 -1.10
N THR A 370 27.58 4.54 -0.68
CA THR A 370 27.18 5.89 -1.10
C THR A 370 27.38 6.97 -0.04
N SER A 371 27.87 6.58 1.14
CA SER A 371 28.30 7.48 2.23
C SER A 371 29.80 7.60 2.21
#